data_AF-A0A3M7BA05-F1
#
_entry.id   AF-A0A3M7BA05-F1
#
_cell.length_a   1.000
_cell.length_b   1.000
_cell.length_c   1.000
_cell.angle_alpha   90.00
_cell.angle_beta   90.00
_cell.angle_gamma   90.00
#
_symmetry.space_group_name_H-M   'P 1'
#
loop_
_entity.id
_entity.type
_entity.pdbx_description
1 polymer ?
#
loop_
_entity_poly.entity_id
_entity_poly.type
_entity_poly.pdbx_seq_one_letter_code
_entity_poly.pdbx_strand_id
1 'polypeptide(L)'
;MPKDTNPLRRKSSSSPFSALQRTKPGSRKTSLAAKEDASDRLEDTGHVPSLAPSNIPQDVMSLVRYIQSCQWQDVPDRAAGMNSERIGQVLRFRMALPPIVSLAHLHALSKSSTATEREVARLVAQGVLRKVTIPGRGKGGAPVGDGIVIVADWKDRLQKEETLDAEVKEKYLALMTAHPGSPTMPTQAFTNEEIRQLVQHSFLTSPAALSSGPGNLFASPGTSSLLSISSAGTKAPTGSIAAVGGMGAIHESGGGGSTLATQNDRPSQNRPGQQMTFALPGTGAYLKLLTSAREHLFYLLKQLSPRFKEATMEMLKEKWEGNVLGDAASRAKRARGEWNGVLPGKTRKWREFYGLEFEWVLAECVGSGTMELFDTGAVGTAVRAR
;
A
#
# COMPACT_ATOMS: atom_id res chain seq x y z
N MET A 1 13.92 -39.42 77.70
CA MET A 1 14.98 -40.21 78.36
C MET A 1 15.20 -41.48 77.55
N PRO A 2 16.46 -41.91 77.28
CA PRO A 2 17.23 -41.57 76.06
C PRO A 2 17.78 -42.84 75.32
N LYS A 3 18.32 -42.77 74.09
CA LYS A 3 19.74 -42.52 73.73
C LYS A 3 19.87 -42.51 72.18
N ASP A 4 20.39 -41.46 71.57
CA ASP A 4 21.77 -41.20 71.15
C ASP A 4 22.17 -41.74 69.75
N THR A 5 22.72 -40.81 68.98
CA THR A 5 23.32 -40.86 67.64
C THR A 5 24.57 -41.74 67.56
N ASN A 6 24.82 -42.38 66.41
CA ASN A 6 26.20 -42.73 65.98
C ASN A 6 26.31 -42.87 64.44
N PRO A 7 27.52 -42.74 63.84
CA PRO A 7 27.81 -41.65 62.91
C PRO A 7 28.73 -42.13 61.76
N LEU A 8 28.20 -42.56 60.62
CA LEU A 8 29.07 -42.90 59.48
C LEU A 8 28.51 -42.35 58.18
N ARG A 9 28.85 -41.07 57.94
CA ARG A 9 29.07 -40.51 56.61
C ARG A 9 29.79 -41.53 55.71
N ARG A 10 29.29 -41.72 54.49
CA ARG A 10 30.13 -41.52 53.28
C ARG A 10 29.32 -40.80 52.21
N LYS A 11 29.79 -39.58 51.90
CA LYS A 11 29.42 -38.80 50.72
C LYS A 11 29.72 -39.64 49.47
N SER A 12 28.76 -39.86 48.59
CA SER A 12 29.07 -40.09 47.18
C SER A 12 29.05 -38.73 46.49
N SER A 13 30.22 -38.35 45.98
CA SER A 13 30.40 -37.18 45.13
C SER A 13 29.54 -37.33 43.88
N SER A 14 28.54 -36.48 43.69
CA SER A 14 27.97 -36.28 42.35
C SER A 14 29.06 -35.71 41.46
N SER A 15 29.43 -36.46 40.42
CA SER A 15 30.43 -36.01 39.46
C SER A 15 29.96 -34.72 38.76
N PRO A 16 30.85 -33.76 38.46
CA PRO A 16 30.46 -32.52 37.79
C PRO A 16 30.04 -32.73 36.32
N PHE A 17 30.13 -33.97 35.81
CA PHE A 17 29.78 -34.33 34.43
C PHE A 17 28.37 -34.91 34.28
N SER A 18 27.62 -35.09 35.37
CA SER A 18 26.27 -35.67 35.31
C SER A 18 25.22 -34.75 34.68
N ALA A 19 25.52 -33.46 34.50
CA ALA A 19 24.66 -32.48 33.83
C ALA A 19 24.94 -32.32 32.32
N LEU A 20 25.93 -33.03 31.76
CA LEU A 20 26.25 -32.95 30.34
C LEU A 20 25.44 -33.99 29.56
N GLN A 21 24.58 -33.53 28.66
CA GLN A 21 23.80 -34.39 27.77
C GLN A 21 24.72 -35.33 26.98
N ARG A 22 24.55 -36.64 27.17
CA ARG A 22 25.22 -37.67 26.38
C ARG A 22 24.64 -37.70 24.97
N THR A 23 25.35 -37.13 24.00
CA THR A 23 25.05 -37.35 22.58
C THR A 23 25.60 -38.71 22.14
N LYS A 24 24.82 -39.48 21.39
CA LYS A 24 25.26 -40.79 20.84
C LYS A 24 26.40 -40.56 19.84
N PRO A 25 27.50 -41.33 19.90
CA PRO A 25 28.54 -41.28 18.89
C PRO A 25 27.96 -41.90 17.61
N GLY A 26 27.71 -41.05 16.61
CA GLY A 26 27.05 -41.44 15.36
C GLY A 26 26.17 -40.35 14.75
N SER A 27 25.75 -39.34 15.53
CA SER A 27 25.11 -38.14 14.97
C SER A 27 26.15 -37.14 14.48
N ARG A 28 26.85 -37.48 13.38
CA ARG A 28 27.37 -36.44 12.49
C ARG A 28 26.13 -35.82 11.84
N LYS A 29 25.59 -34.74 12.42
CA LYS A 29 24.94 -33.73 11.58
C LYS A 29 26.01 -33.31 10.59
N THR A 30 25.81 -33.73 9.35
CA THR A 30 26.69 -33.45 8.24
C THR A 30 26.91 -31.94 8.18
N SER A 31 28.15 -31.52 8.35
CA SER A 31 28.64 -30.15 8.14
C SER A 31 28.48 -29.67 6.68
N LEU A 32 27.80 -30.45 5.84
CA LEU A 32 27.40 -30.12 4.48
C LEU A 32 26.04 -29.41 4.47
N ALA A 33 25.05 -29.87 5.24
CA ALA A 33 23.75 -29.20 5.33
C ALA A 33 23.89 -27.81 5.98
N ALA A 34 24.67 -27.67 7.04
CA ALA A 34 24.96 -26.37 7.66
C ALA A 34 25.86 -25.46 6.79
N LYS A 35 26.63 -26.02 5.84
CA LYS A 35 27.42 -25.24 4.87
C LYS A 35 26.58 -24.79 3.68
N GLU A 36 25.64 -25.61 3.22
CA GLU A 36 24.64 -25.26 2.20
C GLU A 36 23.61 -24.25 2.75
N ASP A 37 23.20 -24.40 4.01
CA ASP A 37 22.32 -23.44 4.69
C ASP A 37 22.99 -22.07 4.91
N ALA A 38 24.32 -22.03 5.01
CA ALA A 38 25.11 -20.81 5.13
C ALA A 38 25.50 -20.21 3.78
N SER A 39 25.53 -20.98 2.68
CA SER A 39 25.87 -20.46 1.35
C SER A 39 24.72 -19.73 0.68
N ASP A 40 23.47 -20.08 1.02
CA ASP A 40 22.27 -19.50 0.41
C ASP A 40 21.74 -18.25 1.15
N ARG A 41 22.18 -18.04 2.39
CA ARG A 41 21.75 -16.89 3.20
C ARG A 41 22.75 -15.75 3.04
N LEU A 42 22.24 -14.53 2.83
CA LEU A 42 23.09 -13.37 2.73
C LEU A 42 23.62 -13.00 4.13
N GLU A 43 24.89 -12.59 4.20
CA GLU A 43 25.47 -12.10 5.44
C GLU A 43 24.74 -10.82 5.87
N ASP A 44 24.43 -10.70 7.17
CA ASP A 44 23.80 -9.52 7.74
C ASP A 44 24.76 -8.90 8.74
N THR A 45 25.29 -7.72 8.39
CA THR A 45 26.19 -6.95 9.24
C THR A 45 25.48 -6.26 10.41
N GLY A 46 24.15 -6.30 10.45
CA GLY A 46 23.30 -5.61 11.42
C GLY A 46 23.09 -4.13 11.12
N HIS A 47 23.69 -3.60 10.05
CA HIS A 47 23.48 -2.25 9.58
C HIS A 47 22.26 -2.18 8.66
N VAL A 48 21.28 -1.34 9.01
CA VAL A 48 20.08 -1.10 8.21
C VAL A 48 20.30 0.18 7.38
N PRO A 49 20.55 0.07 6.06
CA PRO A 49 20.78 1.25 5.23
C PRO A 49 19.48 2.06 5.09
N SER A 50 19.64 3.40 5.06
CA SER A 50 18.55 4.33 4.87
C SER A 50 18.29 4.58 3.39
N LEU A 51 17.02 4.65 2.98
CA LEU A 51 16.61 5.08 1.63
C LEU A 51 16.48 6.61 1.51
N ALA A 52 16.82 7.36 2.56
CA ALA A 52 16.64 8.81 2.55
C ALA A 52 17.53 9.49 1.50
N PRO A 53 16.97 10.32 0.59
CA PRO A 53 17.75 11.02 -0.41
C PRO A 53 18.71 12.02 0.25
N SER A 54 19.99 11.99 -0.12
CA SER A 54 21.03 12.86 0.45
C SER A 54 21.01 14.27 -0.12
N ASN A 55 20.50 14.44 -1.34
CA ASN A 55 20.50 15.66 -2.12
C ASN A 55 19.23 16.52 -1.94
N ILE A 56 18.28 16.10 -1.10
CA ILE A 56 16.97 16.74 -0.97
C ILE A 56 16.74 17.17 0.49
N PRO A 57 16.18 18.36 0.71
CA PRO A 57 15.71 18.77 2.02
C PRO A 57 14.77 17.74 2.66
N GLN A 58 14.91 17.55 3.97
CA GLN A 58 14.16 16.53 4.73
C GLN A 58 12.83 17.06 5.29
N ASP A 59 12.27 18.09 4.67
CA ASP A 59 10.93 18.57 4.94
C ASP A 59 9.87 17.73 4.20
N VAL A 60 8.69 17.65 4.79
CA VAL A 60 7.61 16.81 4.26
C VAL A 60 7.21 17.23 2.84
N MET A 61 7.20 18.54 2.56
CA MET A 61 6.78 19.05 1.25
C MET A 61 7.78 18.65 0.14
N SER A 62 9.08 18.83 0.37
CA SER A 62 10.11 18.41 -0.59
C SER A 62 10.10 16.89 -0.79
N LEU A 63 9.92 16.11 0.29
CA LEU A 63 9.82 14.66 0.17
C LEU A 63 8.59 14.22 -0.63
N VAL A 64 7.42 14.82 -0.40
CA VAL A 64 6.20 14.55 -1.19
C VAL A 64 6.43 14.84 -2.67
N ARG A 65 7.02 16.01 -2.98
CA ARG A 65 7.33 16.39 -4.37
C ARG A 65 8.34 15.43 -5.00
N TYR A 66 9.35 15.02 -4.25
CA TYR A 66 10.32 14.03 -4.70
C TYR A 66 9.66 12.69 -5.02
N ILE A 67 8.84 12.15 -4.12
CA ILE A 67 8.10 10.88 -4.30
C ILE A 67 7.21 10.93 -5.54
N GLN A 68 6.53 12.06 -5.78
CA GLN A 68 5.72 12.26 -6.98
C GLN A 68 6.58 12.30 -8.26
N SER A 69 7.78 12.86 -8.20
CA SER A 69 8.68 12.98 -9.37
C SER A 69 9.40 11.68 -9.74
N CYS A 70 9.72 10.82 -8.76
CA CYS A 70 10.49 9.59 -8.99
C CYS A 70 9.63 8.33 -9.14
N GLN A 71 8.31 8.48 -9.23
CA GLN A 71 7.39 7.35 -9.32
C GLN A 71 7.52 6.58 -10.63
N TRP A 72 7.85 7.26 -11.73
CA TRP A 72 7.74 6.70 -13.08
C TRP A 72 9.06 6.73 -13.82
N GLN A 73 9.33 5.62 -14.53
CA GLN A 73 10.36 5.61 -15.55
C GLN A 73 9.87 6.35 -16.80
N ASP A 74 10.80 7.00 -17.50
CA ASP A 74 10.56 7.57 -18.82
C ASP A 74 10.12 6.49 -19.81
N VAL A 75 9.15 6.85 -20.67
CA VAL A 75 8.62 5.94 -21.69
C VAL A 75 9.76 5.50 -22.60
N PRO A 76 9.94 4.19 -22.84
CA PRO A 76 11.11 3.71 -23.54
C PRO A 76 11.02 4.06 -25.02
N ASP A 77 12.18 4.16 -25.67
CA ASP A 77 12.30 4.51 -27.08
C ASP A 77 11.45 3.63 -27.99
N ARG A 78 11.13 4.12 -29.21
CA ARG A 78 10.30 3.38 -30.19
C ARG A 78 10.81 1.96 -30.48
N ALA A 79 12.11 1.72 -30.37
CA ALA A 79 12.74 0.40 -30.55
C ALA A 79 12.50 -0.58 -29.38
N ALA A 80 11.84 -0.15 -28.29
CA ALA A 80 11.54 -0.99 -27.14
C ALA A 80 10.31 -1.89 -27.33
N GLY A 81 9.67 -1.87 -28.51
CA GLY A 81 8.57 -2.76 -28.85
C GLY A 81 7.21 -2.39 -28.26
N MET A 82 7.05 -1.13 -27.82
CA MET A 82 5.77 -0.60 -27.35
C MET A 82 5.02 0.09 -28.50
N ASN A 83 3.75 -0.30 -28.74
CA ASN A 83 2.91 0.36 -29.74
C ASN A 83 2.49 1.77 -29.27
N SER A 84 2.20 2.67 -30.21
CA SER A 84 1.69 4.02 -29.94
C SER A 84 0.43 4.02 -29.07
N GLU A 85 -0.51 3.11 -29.32
CA GLU A 85 -1.71 2.93 -28.50
C GLU A 85 -1.36 2.60 -27.05
N ARG A 86 -0.35 1.74 -26.84
CA ARG A 86 0.09 1.35 -25.51
C ARG A 86 0.79 2.51 -24.80
N ILE A 87 1.59 3.30 -25.52
CA ILE A 87 2.20 4.52 -24.98
C ILE A 87 1.09 5.49 -24.54
N GLY A 88 0.08 5.71 -25.38
CA GLY A 88 -1.08 6.54 -25.05
C GLY A 88 -1.85 6.06 -23.81
N GLN A 89 -2.08 4.74 -23.69
CA GLN A 89 -2.68 4.14 -22.49
C GLN A 89 -1.85 4.40 -21.23
N VAL A 90 -0.52 4.24 -21.30
CA VAL A 90 0.38 4.47 -20.16
C VAL A 90 0.33 5.93 -19.73
N LEU A 91 0.45 6.88 -20.66
CA LEU A 91 0.41 8.31 -20.35
C LEU A 91 -0.95 8.72 -19.77
N ARG A 92 -2.06 8.25 -20.36
CA ARG A 92 -3.40 8.52 -19.84
C ARG A 92 -3.61 7.94 -18.45
N PHE A 93 -3.14 6.72 -18.21
CA PHE A 93 -3.24 6.09 -16.89
C PHE A 93 -2.46 6.89 -15.85
N ARG A 94 -1.21 7.29 -16.14
CA ARG A 94 -0.39 8.11 -15.25
C ARG A 94 -1.05 9.46 -14.93
N MET A 95 -1.61 10.14 -15.93
CA MET A 95 -2.34 11.41 -15.73
C MET A 95 -3.63 11.25 -14.90
N ALA A 96 -4.29 10.09 -15.00
CA ALA A 96 -5.52 9.80 -14.26
C ALA A 96 -5.27 9.44 -12.79
N LEU A 97 -4.03 9.17 -12.38
CA LEU A 97 -3.71 8.85 -10.99
C LEU A 97 -3.76 10.09 -10.10
N PRO A 98 -4.25 9.95 -8.86
CA PRO A 98 -4.25 11.04 -7.91
C PRO A 98 -2.83 11.33 -7.39
N PRO A 99 -2.54 12.59 -7.02
CA PRO A 99 -1.26 12.99 -6.43
C PRO A 99 -1.17 12.57 -4.95
N ILE A 100 -1.60 11.35 -4.63
CA ILE A 100 -1.55 10.77 -3.29
C ILE A 100 -0.16 10.16 -3.06
N VAL A 101 0.42 10.49 -1.92
CA VAL A 101 1.64 9.86 -1.41
C VAL A 101 1.28 9.09 -0.14
N SER A 102 1.68 7.83 -0.05
CA SER A 102 1.47 7.04 1.18
C SER A 102 2.38 7.54 2.30
N LEU A 103 1.93 7.39 3.55
CA LEU A 103 2.82 7.63 4.71
C LEU A 103 3.99 6.65 4.75
N ALA A 104 3.82 5.44 4.20
CA ALA A 104 4.90 4.46 4.10
C ALA A 104 6.09 5.00 3.29
N HIS A 105 5.87 5.57 2.10
CA HIS A 105 6.95 6.20 1.34
C HIS A 105 7.67 7.30 2.12
N LEU A 106 6.91 8.15 2.81
CA LEU A 106 7.49 9.20 3.64
C LEU A 106 8.38 8.62 4.74
N HIS A 107 7.91 7.60 5.44
CA HIS A 107 8.67 6.99 6.53
C HIS A 107 9.96 6.34 6.02
N ALA A 108 9.92 5.67 4.86
CA ALA A 108 11.09 5.05 4.24
C ALA A 108 12.15 6.08 3.80
N LEU A 109 11.71 7.22 3.25
CA LEU A 109 12.61 8.25 2.71
C LEU A 109 12.99 9.33 3.74
N SER A 110 12.31 9.36 4.89
CA SER A 110 12.65 10.27 5.99
C SER A 110 13.82 9.74 6.82
N LYS A 111 14.69 10.65 7.28
CA LYS A 111 15.69 10.31 8.30
C LYS A 111 15.10 9.98 9.67
N SER A 112 13.94 10.57 10.00
CA SER A 112 13.26 10.39 11.29
C SER A 112 11.74 10.37 11.11
N SER A 113 11.15 9.18 11.19
CA SER A 113 9.71 8.98 11.08
C SER A 113 8.92 9.81 12.11
N THR A 114 9.40 9.92 13.36
CA THR A 114 8.70 10.69 14.41
C THR A 114 8.70 12.20 14.14
N ALA A 115 9.78 12.73 13.54
CA ALA A 115 9.83 14.13 13.16
C ALA A 115 8.92 14.41 11.97
N THR A 116 8.91 13.51 10.99
CA THR A 116 8.01 13.56 9.82
C THR A 116 6.55 13.51 10.22
N GLU A 117 6.14 12.63 11.15
CA GLU A 117 4.76 12.56 11.63
C GLU A 117 4.31 13.85 12.34
N ARG A 118 5.18 14.44 13.19
CA ARG A 118 4.89 15.72 13.85
C ARG A 118 4.72 16.85 12.83
N GLU A 119 5.56 16.87 11.81
CA GLU A 119 5.49 17.86 10.74
C GLU A 119 4.24 17.66 9.86
N VAL A 120 3.89 16.42 9.53
CA VAL A 120 2.63 16.09 8.84
C VAL A 120 1.43 16.59 9.66
N ALA A 121 1.39 16.32 10.96
CA ALA A 121 0.31 16.79 11.83
C ALA A 121 0.21 18.32 11.86
N ARG A 122 1.35 19.02 11.90
CA ARG A 122 1.42 20.49 11.83
C ARG A 122 0.87 21.01 10.50
N LEU A 123 1.28 20.43 9.37
CA LEU A 123 0.84 20.85 8.04
C LEU A 123 -0.63 20.52 7.76
N VAL A 124 -1.15 19.43 8.34
CA VAL A 124 -2.59 19.09 8.32
C VAL A 124 -3.39 20.09 9.14
N ALA A 125 -2.92 20.46 10.33
CA ALA A 125 -3.58 21.48 11.15
C ALA A 125 -3.60 22.86 10.46
N GLN A 126 -2.56 23.19 9.68
CA GLN A 126 -2.49 24.40 8.86
C GLN A 126 -3.33 24.34 7.58
N GLY A 127 -3.86 23.18 7.20
CA GLY A 127 -4.62 22.99 5.96
C GLY A 127 -3.77 23.00 4.69
N VAL A 128 -2.45 22.83 4.81
CA VAL A 128 -1.52 22.70 3.66
C VAL A 128 -1.55 21.28 3.12
N LEU A 129 -1.60 20.30 4.02
CA LEU A 129 -1.75 18.88 3.71
C LEU A 129 -3.13 18.39 4.15
N ARG A 130 -3.63 17.37 3.47
CA ARG A 130 -4.83 16.64 3.87
C ARG A 130 -4.53 15.16 3.91
N LYS A 131 -4.96 14.51 5.01
CA LYS A 131 -4.87 13.06 5.17
C LYS A 131 -6.05 12.40 4.47
N VAL A 132 -5.76 11.44 3.60
CA VAL A 132 -6.74 10.61 2.89
C VAL A 132 -6.69 9.23 3.50
N THR A 133 -7.67 8.92 4.34
CA THR A 133 -7.84 7.56 4.86
C THR A 133 -8.29 6.65 3.72
N ILE A 134 -7.64 5.50 3.60
CA ILE A 134 -7.96 4.46 2.62
C ILE A 134 -8.67 3.31 3.35
N PRO A 135 -10.01 3.36 3.48
CA PRO A 135 -10.76 2.38 4.25
C PRO A 135 -10.81 0.99 3.59
N GLY A 136 -10.91 -0.07 4.41
CA GLY A 136 -11.13 -1.46 3.94
C GLY A 136 -9.86 -2.23 3.53
N ARG A 137 -8.67 -1.61 3.57
CA ARG A 137 -7.38 -2.26 3.28
C ARG A 137 -6.40 -2.19 4.46
N GLY A 138 -6.95 -2.02 5.66
CA GLY A 138 -6.27 -1.79 6.95
C GLY A 138 -6.26 -2.95 7.95
N LYS A 139 -6.84 -4.11 7.62
CA LYS A 139 -6.97 -5.27 8.53
C LYS A 139 -6.25 -6.48 7.93
N GLY A 140 -4.96 -6.60 8.21
CA GLY A 140 -4.03 -7.64 7.75
C GLY A 140 -2.58 -7.23 8.04
N GLY A 141 -1.60 -8.12 7.88
CA GLY A 141 -0.20 -7.88 8.29
C GLY A 141 0.59 -6.83 7.49
N ALA A 142 -0.02 -6.13 6.52
CA ALA A 142 0.67 -5.25 5.59
C ALA A 142 -0.27 -4.21 4.92
N PRO A 143 -1.09 -3.45 5.66
CA PRO A 143 -2.10 -2.60 5.06
C PRO A 143 -1.50 -1.56 4.11
N VAL A 144 -2.22 -1.23 3.03
CA VAL A 144 -1.92 -0.01 2.26
C VAL A 144 -2.46 1.13 3.13
N GLY A 145 -1.55 1.81 3.82
CA GLY A 145 -1.85 2.73 4.92
C GLY A 145 -2.54 4.02 4.48
N ASP A 146 -2.57 5.00 5.36
CA ASP A 146 -3.08 6.32 5.06
C ASP A 146 -2.23 7.04 3.99
N GLY A 147 -2.89 7.80 3.14
CA GLY A 147 -2.26 8.69 2.17
C GLY A 147 -2.29 10.15 2.63
N ILE A 148 -1.42 10.95 2.05
CA ILE A 148 -1.43 12.41 2.17
C ILE A 148 -1.47 13.04 0.78
N VAL A 149 -2.07 14.23 0.72
CA VAL A 149 -2.18 15.03 -0.50
C VAL A 149 -1.91 16.48 -0.15
N ILE A 150 -1.18 17.17 -1.03
CA ILE A 150 -1.03 18.62 -0.98
C ILE A 150 -2.34 19.26 -1.39
N VAL A 151 -2.91 20.08 -0.51
CA VAL A 151 -4.23 20.69 -0.75
C VAL A 151 -4.23 21.53 -2.02
N ALA A 152 -3.14 22.22 -2.34
CA ALA A 152 -3.00 22.97 -3.59
C ALA A 152 -3.20 22.09 -4.85
N ASP A 153 -2.60 20.89 -4.87
CA ASP A 153 -2.74 19.95 -6.00
C ASP A 153 -4.17 19.39 -6.10
N TRP A 154 -4.82 19.18 -4.95
CA TRP A 154 -6.23 18.80 -4.92
C TRP A 154 -7.10 19.89 -5.53
N LYS A 155 -6.88 21.15 -5.13
CA LYS A 155 -7.62 22.31 -5.64
C LYS A 155 -7.43 22.46 -7.16
N ASP A 156 -6.19 22.39 -7.64
CA ASP A 156 -5.89 22.46 -9.09
C ASP A 156 -6.61 21.37 -9.87
N ARG A 157 -6.66 20.14 -9.33
CA ARG A 157 -7.34 19.03 -9.98
C ARG A 157 -8.86 19.18 -10.03
N LEU A 158 -9.47 19.74 -8.99
CA LEU A 158 -10.90 20.07 -8.99
C LEU A 158 -11.21 21.19 -10.00
N GLN A 159 -10.32 22.16 -10.15
CA GLN A 159 -10.51 23.26 -11.09
C GLN A 159 -10.45 22.80 -12.55
N LYS A 160 -9.53 21.87 -12.87
CA LYS A 160 -9.38 21.27 -14.21
C LYS A 160 -10.58 20.43 -14.67
N GLU A 161 -11.46 20.01 -13.76
CA GLU A 161 -12.63 19.21 -14.11
C GLU A 161 -13.73 20.11 -14.70
N GLU A 162 -13.82 20.22 -16.03
CA GLU A 162 -14.76 21.14 -16.72
C GLU A 162 -16.24 20.77 -16.54
N THR A 163 -16.53 19.52 -16.20
CA THR A 163 -17.87 18.93 -16.09
C THR A 163 -18.61 19.27 -14.80
N LEU A 164 -17.91 19.81 -13.79
CA LEU A 164 -18.50 20.17 -12.50
C LEU A 164 -18.88 21.65 -12.46
N ASP A 165 -20.08 21.95 -11.95
CA ASP A 165 -20.59 23.31 -11.83
C ASP A 165 -19.67 24.18 -10.94
N ALA A 166 -19.45 25.44 -11.36
CA ALA A 166 -18.53 26.35 -10.69
C ALA A 166 -18.95 26.63 -9.23
N GLU A 167 -20.26 26.75 -8.97
CA GLU A 167 -20.80 26.96 -7.62
C GLU A 167 -20.52 25.76 -6.70
N VAL A 168 -20.59 24.54 -7.22
CA VAL A 168 -20.32 23.30 -6.48
C VAL A 168 -18.84 23.19 -6.14
N LYS A 169 -17.97 23.57 -7.08
CA LYS A 169 -16.52 23.66 -6.84
C LYS A 169 -16.22 24.63 -5.70
N GLU A 170 -16.79 25.83 -5.74
CA GLU A 170 -16.54 26.86 -4.71
C GLU A 170 -17.02 26.40 -3.32
N LYS A 171 -18.23 25.85 -3.22
CA LYS A 171 -18.75 25.27 -1.97
C LYS A 171 -17.85 24.16 -1.42
N TYR A 172 -17.38 23.27 -2.29
CA TYR A 172 -16.46 22.19 -1.90
C TYR A 172 -15.13 22.74 -1.38
N LEU A 173 -14.56 23.75 -2.05
CA LEU A 173 -13.32 24.40 -1.63
C LEU A 173 -13.46 25.14 -0.30
N ALA A 174 -14.60 25.80 -0.08
CA ALA A 174 -14.91 26.48 1.18
C ALA A 174 -14.96 25.47 2.34
N LEU A 175 -15.66 24.34 2.16
CA LEU A 175 -15.74 23.28 3.16
C LEU A 175 -14.39 22.61 3.43
N MET A 176 -13.60 22.38 2.39
CA MET A 176 -12.26 21.82 2.53
C MET A 176 -11.33 22.74 3.34
N THR A 177 -11.52 24.05 3.22
CA THR A 177 -10.75 25.08 3.93
C THR A 177 -11.26 25.27 5.37
N ALA A 178 -12.57 25.17 5.60
CA ALA A 178 -13.18 25.27 6.93
C ALA A 178 -12.86 24.06 7.83
N HIS A 179 -12.66 22.88 7.24
CA HIS A 179 -12.40 21.64 7.98
C HIS A 179 -11.11 20.93 7.52
N PRO A 180 -9.92 21.53 7.71
CA PRO A 180 -8.67 21.03 7.13
C PRO A 180 -8.28 19.62 7.60
N GLY A 181 -8.52 19.31 8.89
CA GLY A 181 -8.17 18.03 9.49
C GLY A 181 -9.25 16.94 9.40
N SER A 182 -10.47 17.26 8.95
CA SER A 182 -11.57 16.29 8.92
C SER A 182 -11.53 15.46 7.63
N PRO A 183 -11.44 14.12 7.71
CA PRO A 183 -11.52 13.25 6.54
C PRO A 183 -12.97 13.14 6.01
N THR A 184 -13.96 13.49 6.84
CA THR A 184 -15.38 13.47 6.51
C THR A 184 -15.97 14.87 6.47
N MET A 185 -17.10 14.99 5.79
CA MET A 185 -17.85 16.21 5.58
C MET A 185 -19.33 15.98 5.89
N PRO A 186 -19.99 16.92 6.59
CA PRO A 186 -21.44 16.88 6.75
C PRO A 186 -22.14 17.12 5.40
N THR A 187 -23.07 16.25 5.01
CA THR A 187 -23.85 16.43 3.76
C THR A 187 -24.86 17.57 3.82
N GLN A 188 -25.10 18.15 4.99
CA GLN A 188 -26.06 19.25 5.19
C GLN A 188 -25.70 20.52 4.40
N ALA A 189 -24.43 20.66 3.98
CA ALA A 189 -23.95 21.81 3.22
C ALA A 189 -24.23 21.74 1.71
N PHE A 190 -24.69 20.59 1.21
CA PHE A 190 -24.98 20.37 -0.21
C PHE A 190 -26.39 19.85 -0.43
N THR A 191 -26.96 20.15 -1.59
CA THR A 191 -28.17 19.49 -2.08
C THR A 191 -27.87 18.07 -2.54
N ASN A 192 -28.88 17.23 -2.62
CA ASN A 192 -28.71 15.84 -3.08
C ASN A 192 -28.16 15.75 -4.51
N GLU A 193 -28.43 16.74 -5.37
CA GLU A 193 -27.94 16.73 -6.75
C GLU A 193 -26.46 17.10 -6.83
N GLU A 194 -26.02 18.11 -6.06
CA GLU A 194 -24.61 18.48 -5.94
C GLU A 194 -23.79 17.32 -5.35
N ILE A 195 -24.35 16.60 -4.38
CA ILE A 195 -23.74 15.40 -3.82
C ILE A 195 -23.59 14.32 -4.90
N ARG A 196 -24.62 14.09 -5.73
CA ARG A 196 -24.55 13.10 -6.81
C ARG A 196 -23.47 13.45 -7.83
N GLN A 197 -23.38 14.72 -8.23
CA GLN A 197 -22.30 15.19 -9.12
C GLN A 197 -20.93 14.90 -8.50
N LEU A 198 -20.70 15.31 -7.25
CA LEU A 198 -19.42 15.08 -6.56
C LEU A 198 -19.07 13.60 -6.40
N VAL A 199 -20.06 12.72 -6.20
CA VAL A 199 -19.86 11.26 -6.14
C VAL A 199 -19.58 10.68 -7.52
N GLN A 200 -20.29 11.13 -8.57
CA GLN A 200 -20.06 10.69 -9.96
C GLN A 200 -18.63 11.04 -10.41
N HIS A 201 -18.15 12.22 -10.07
CA HIS A 201 -16.76 12.63 -10.32
C HIS A 201 -15.75 12.08 -9.31
N SER A 202 -16.16 11.20 -8.38
CA SER A 202 -15.29 10.55 -7.39
C SER A 202 -14.56 11.50 -6.42
N PHE A 203 -15.10 12.70 -6.20
CA PHE A 203 -14.62 13.64 -5.17
C PHE A 203 -15.21 13.37 -3.78
N LEU A 204 -16.30 12.60 -3.74
CA LEU A 204 -16.93 12.11 -2.52
C LEU A 204 -17.22 10.61 -2.60
N THR A 205 -17.12 9.96 -1.45
CA THR A 205 -17.48 8.55 -1.29
C THR A 205 -18.34 8.37 -0.04
N SER A 206 -19.31 7.44 -0.12
CA SER A 206 -20.13 7.08 1.03
C SER A 206 -19.36 6.13 1.96
N PRO A 207 -19.20 6.46 3.26
CA PRO A 207 -18.54 5.58 4.22
C PRO A 207 -19.30 4.25 4.44
N ALA A 208 -20.61 4.20 4.17
CA ALA A 208 -21.41 2.99 4.31
C ALA A 208 -21.00 1.88 3.32
N ALA A 209 -20.51 2.23 2.13
CA ALA A 209 -19.99 1.27 1.15
C ALA A 209 -18.71 0.55 1.62
N LEU A 210 -18.03 1.11 2.62
CA LEU A 210 -16.73 0.66 3.13
C LEU A 210 -16.84 -0.05 4.49
N SER A 211 -18.06 -0.08 5.06
CA SER A 211 -18.36 -0.56 6.41
C SER A 211 -18.83 -2.01 6.46
N SER A 212 -18.56 -2.82 5.44
CA SER A 212 -18.80 -4.28 5.44
C SER A 212 -17.81 -5.01 6.36
N GLY A 213 -17.87 -4.70 7.66
CA GLY A 213 -17.24 -5.45 8.73
C GLY A 213 -18.08 -6.67 9.15
N PRO A 214 -17.48 -7.63 9.88
CA PRO A 214 -18.10 -8.90 10.25
C PRO A 214 -19.33 -8.80 11.16
N GLY A 215 -19.72 -7.59 11.61
CA GLY A 215 -20.96 -7.36 12.37
C GLY A 215 -22.24 -7.60 11.56
N ASN A 216 -22.17 -7.62 10.23
CA ASN A 216 -23.30 -7.95 9.36
C ASN A 216 -23.51 -9.47 9.15
N LEU A 217 -22.69 -10.33 9.77
CA LEU A 217 -22.84 -11.79 9.69
C LEU A 217 -24.03 -12.33 10.51
N PHE A 218 -24.65 -11.51 11.36
CA PHE A 218 -25.81 -11.89 12.18
C PHE A 218 -27.17 -11.45 11.61
N ALA A 219 -27.19 -10.86 10.41
CA ALA A 219 -28.46 -10.62 9.73
C ALA A 219 -29.01 -11.94 9.17
N SER A 220 -30.21 -12.33 9.62
CA SER A 220 -30.90 -13.57 9.23
C SER A 220 -30.93 -13.75 7.71
N PRO A 221 -30.61 -14.96 7.18
CA PRO A 221 -30.59 -15.22 5.75
C PRO A 221 -32.02 -15.27 5.20
N GLY A 222 -32.53 -14.11 4.78
CA GLY A 222 -33.88 -14.01 4.20
C GLY A 222 -34.13 -12.77 3.34
N THR A 223 -33.33 -11.71 3.45
CA THR A 223 -33.52 -10.47 2.69
C THR A 223 -32.28 -10.13 1.86
N SER A 224 -32.12 -10.89 0.77
CA SER A 224 -30.91 -10.89 -0.08
C SER A 224 -30.99 -9.86 -1.21
N SER A 225 -30.72 -8.59 -0.92
CA SER A 225 -30.27 -7.60 -1.93
C SER A 225 -28.85 -7.07 -1.65
N LEU A 226 -28.32 -7.30 -0.45
CA LEU A 226 -27.02 -6.76 0.00
C LEU A 226 -25.79 -7.57 -0.43
N LEU A 227 -25.96 -8.83 -0.87
CA LEU A 227 -24.86 -9.63 -1.44
C LEU A 227 -24.37 -9.06 -2.78
N SER A 228 -25.23 -8.33 -3.50
CA SER A 228 -24.87 -7.70 -4.78
C SER A 228 -23.86 -6.56 -4.62
N ILE A 229 -23.86 -5.84 -3.50
CA ILE A 229 -22.92 -4.73 -3.25
C ILE A 229 -21.52 -5.24 -2.91
N SER A 230 -21.41 -6.36 -2.20
CA SER A 230 -20.09 -6.94 -1.83
C SER A 230 -19.33 -7.49 -3.04
N SER A 231 -20.04 -7.87 -4.11
CA SER A 231 -19.44 -8.34 -5.37
C SER A 231 -19.27 -7.24 -6.43
N ALA A 232 -19.87 -6.06 -6.23
CA ALA A 232 -19.84 -4.91 -7.13
C ALA A 232 -18.41 -4.51 -7.53
N GLY A 233 -17.49 -4.44 -6.57
CA GLY A 233 -16.09 -4.08 -6.82
C GLY A 233 -15.28 -5.15 -7.56
N THR A 234 -15.81 -6.37 -7.72
CA THR A 234 -15.09 -7.52 -8.30
C THR A 234 -15.63 -7.98 -9.65
N LYS A 235 -16.91 -7.72 -9.94
CA LYS A 235 -17.59 -8.19 -11.17
C LYS A 235 -17.97 -7.06 -12.13
N ALA A 236 -18.13 -5.83 -11.65
CA ALA A 236 -18.51 -4.71 -12.49
C ALA A 236 -17.28 -4.05 -13.15
N PRO A 237 -17.38 -3.56 -14.40
CA PRO A 237 -16.30 -2.81 -15.04
C PRO A 237 -15.88 -1.62 -14.17
N THR A 238 -14.57 -1.44 -13.98
CA THR A 238 -14.01 -0.31 -13.24
C THR A 238 -14.49 1.02 -13.87
N GLY A 239 -15.17 1.86 -13.07
CA GLY A 239 -15.77 3.11 -13.54
C GLY A 239 -17.28 3.06 -13.81
N SER A 240 -17.95 1.92 -13.62
CA SER A 240 -19.40 1.80 -13.76
C SER A 240 -20.15 2.10 -12.45
N ILE A 241 -21.39 2.61 -12.56
CA ILE A 241 -22.26 2.90 -11.41
C ILE A 241 -22.55 1.66 -10.55
N ALA A 242 -22.52 0.48 -11.18
CA ALA A 242 -22.65 -0.80 -10.52
C ALA A 242 -21.46 -1.12 -9.59
N ALA A 243 -20.25 -0.63 -9.89
CA ALA A 243 -19.05 -0.84 -9.07
C ALA A 243 -19.09 -0.09 -7.72
N VAL A 244 -20.00 0.88 -7.57
CA VAL A 244 -20.21 1.70 -6.36
C VAL A 244 -21.49 1.31 -5.61
N GLY A 245 -22.15 0.21 -6.00
CA GLY A 245 -23.39 -0.28 -5.37
C GLY A 245 -24.68 0.02 -6.13
N GLY A 246 -24.60 0.56 -7.35
CA GLY A 246 -25.76 0.82 -8.21
C GLY A 246 -26.60 2.05 -7.80
N MET A 247 -27.63 2.34 -8.60
CA MET A 247 -28.52 3.51 -8.42
C MET A 247 -29.27 3.56 -7.08
N GLY A 248 -29.37 2.42 -6.37
CA GLY A 248 -30.05 2.29 -5.08
C GLY A 248 -29.18 2.56 -3.85
N ALA A 249 -27.84 2.58 -3.98
CA ALA A 249 -26.93 2.72 -2.83
C ALA A 249 -27.13 4.02 -2.03
N ILE A 250 -27.66 5.06 -2.69
CA ILE A 250 -27.92 6.37 -2.10
C ILE A 250 -29.23 6.36 -1.28
N HIS A 251 -30.21 5.53 -1.65
CA HIS A 251 -31.52 5.44 -1.01
C HIS A 251 -31.60 4.31 0.04
N GLU A 252 -30.84 3.23 -0.14
CA GLU A 252 -30.85 2.05 0.74
C GLU A 252 -29.89 2.16 1.95
N SER A 253 -29.17 3.27 2.08
CA SER A 253 -28.33 3.56 3.26
C SER A 253 -29.14 3.86 4.54
N GLY A 254 -30.47 3.92 4.45
CA GLY A 254 -31.37 3.92 5.60
C GLY A 254 -31.69 2.50 6.03
N GLY A 255 -31.21 2.09 7.21
CA GLY A 255 -31.36 0.74 7.75
C GLY A 255 -32.78 0.17 7.61
N GLY A 256 -32.91 -0.89 6.82
CA GLY A 256 -34.13 -1.67 6.65
C GLY A 256 -34.10 -2.92 7.52
N GLY A 257 -34.20 -2.74 8.84
CA GLY A 257 -34.38 -3.81 9.80
C GLY A 257 -35.57 -3.50 10.71
N SER A 258 -36.79 -3.57 10.18
CA SER A 258 -38.02 -3.81 10.95
C SER A 258 -39.23 -3.89 10.01
N THR A 259 -39.52 -5.07 9.48
CA THR A 259 -40.85 -5.40 8.97
C THR A 259 -41.66 -5.98 10.11
N LEU A 260 -42.07 -5.15 11.09
CA LEU A 260 -43.17 -5.38 12.06
C LEU A 260 -43.24 -4.26 13.12
N ALA A 261 -43.23 -2.99 12.71
CA ALA A 261 -43.60 -1.89 13.60
C ALA A 261 -44.71 -1.06 12.95
N THR A 262 -45.87 -1.12 13.57
CA THR A 262 -47.10 -0.44 13.18
C THR A 262 -46.93 1.09 13.15
N GLN A 263 -47.71 1.70 12.26
CA GLN A 263 -47.48 2.99 11.61
C GLN A 263 -47.60 4.26 12.48
N ASN A 264 -47.74 4.18 13.81
CA ASN A 264 -48.24 5.32 14.61
C ASN A 264 -47.32 5.93 15.66
N ASP A 265 -46.11 5.41 15.93
CA ASP A 265 -45.20 6.01 16.92
C ASP A 265 -43.79 6.18 16.36
N ARG A 266 -43.61 7.09 15.41
CA ARG A 266 -42.29 7.67 15.12
C ARG A 266 -42.12 8.94 15.95
N PRO A 267 -41.40 8.92 17.09
CA PRO A 267 -40.73 10.13 17.51
C PRO A 267 -39.79 10.54 16.38
N SER A 268 -39.77 11.83 16.06
CA SER A 268 -38.81 12.50 15.17
C SER A 268 -37.38 12.32 15.72
N GLN A 269 -36.84 11.11 15.62
CA GLN A 269 -35.45 10.81 15.95
C GLN A 269 -34.61 11.26 14.76
N ASN A 270 -34.02 12.45 14.93
CA ASN A 270 -32.79 12.92 14.31
C ASN A 270 -32.21 11.95 13.28
N ARG A 271 -32.31 12.29 11.98
CA ARG A 271 -31.42 11.73 10.97
C ARG A 271 -29.99 11.96 11.46
N PRO A 272 -29.21 10.94 11.88
CA PRO A 272 -27.80 11.17 12.16
C PRO A 272 -27.21 11.70 10.86
N GLY A 273 -26.62 12.91 10.91
CA GLY A 273 -26.18 13.65 9.73
C GLY A 273 -25.37 12.73 8.83
N GLN A 274 -25.83 12.51 7.60
CA GLN A 274 -25.09 11.72 6.63
C GLN A 274 -23.73 12.40 6.47
N GLN A 275 -22.65 11.69 6.81
CA GLN A 275 -21.29 12.17 6.59
C GLN A 275 -20.74 11.48 5.36
N MET A 276 -20.09 12.22 4.47
CA MET A 276 -19.39 11.68 3.31
C MET A 276 -17.89 11.87 3.47
N THR A 277 -17.11 10.96 2.90
CA THR A 277 -15.65 11.01 2.96
C THR A 277 -15.10 11.71 1.72
N PHE A 278 -14.16 12.63 1.92
CA PHE A 278 -13.43 13.24 0.82
C PHE A 278 -12.61 12.19 0.07
N ALA A 279 -12.74 12.15 -1.25
CA ALA A 279 -12.01 11.25 -2.11
C ALA A 279 -11.39 11.99 -3.29
N LEU A 280 -10.38 11.38 -3.92
CA LEU A 280 -9.84 11.87 -5.17
C LEU A 280 -10.15 10.91 -6.31
N PRO A 281 -10.42 11.43 -7.51
CA PRO A 281 -10.55 10.61 -8.71
C PRO A 281 -9.33 9.71 -8.90
N GLY A 282 -9.55 8.45 -9.24
CA GLY A 282 -8.48 7.48 -9.48
C GLY A 282 -7.84 6.86 -8.24
N THR A 283 -8.31 7.17 -7.01
CA THR A 283 -7.80 6.56 -5.77
C THR A 283 -7.85 5.03 -5.81
N GLY A 284 -8.93 4.43 -6.31
CA GLY A 284 -9.02 2.96 -6.44
C GLY A 284 -7.97 2.37 -7.38
N ALA A 285 -7.67 3.03 -8.51
CA ALA A 285 -6.66 2.59 -9.47
C ALA A 285 -5.25 2.68 -8.88
N TYR A 286 -4.95 3.77 -8.17
CA TYR A 286 -3.70 3.94 -7.42
C TYR A 286 -3.48 2.81 -6.41
N LEU A 287 -4.51 2.50 -5.61
CA LEU A 287 -4.42 1.45 -4.60
C LEU A 287 -4.23 0.06 -5.19
N LYS A 288 -4.92 -0.24 -6.30
CA LYS A 288 -4.75 -1.49 -7.02
C LYS A 288 -3.32 -1.63 -7.55
N LEU A 289 -2.80 -0.58 -8.18
CA LEU A 289 -1.42 -0.55 -8.67
C LEU A 289 -0.43 -0.81 -7.54
N LEU A 290 -0.57 -0.08 -6.44
CA LEU A 290 0.34 -0.18 -5.28
C LEU A 290 0.30 -1.58 -4.65
N THR A 291 -0.90 -2.12 -4.43
CA THR A 291 -1.08 -3.47 -3.87
C THR A 291 -0.44 -4.53 -4.78
N SER A 292 -0.76 -4.50 -6.07
CA SER A 292 -0.20 -5.47 -7.03
C SER A 292 1.31 -5.34 -7.20
N ALA A 293 1.86 -4.12 -7.11
CA ALA A 293 3.30 -3.90 -7.16
C ALA A 293 4.03 -4.50 -5.94
N ARG A 294 3.50 -4.26 -4.73
CA ARG A 294 4.02 -4.84 -3.47
C ARG A 294 3.97 -6.37 -3.49
N GLU A 295 2.84 -6.94 -3.89
CA GLU A 295 2.65 -8.39 -4.03
C GLU A 295 3.65 -8.98 -5.04
N HIS A 296 3.88 -8.29 -6.16
CA HIS A 296 4.84 -8.74 -7.15
C HIS A 296 6.28 -8.70 -6.61
N LEU A 297 6.67 -7.64 -5.89
CA LEU A 297 8.00 -7.55 -5.30
C LEU A 297 8.25 -8.68 -4.28
N PHE A 298 7.25 -8.98 -3.45
CA PHE A 298 7.30 -10.10 -2.51
C PHE A 298 7.35 -11.46 -3.22
N TYR A 299 6.63 -11.61 -4.34
CA TYR A 299 6.73 -12.79 -5.20
C TYR A 299 8.15 -12.95 -5.78
N LEU A 300 8.79 -11.87 -6.23
CA LEU A 300 10.16 -11.92 -6.75
C LEU A 300 11.16 -12.37 -5.67
N LEU A 301 11.04 -11.86 -4.44
CA LEU A 301 11.89 -12.32 -3.31
C LEU A 301 11.70 -13.80 -3.01
N LYS A 302 10.45 -14.29 -2.99
CA LYS A 302 10.17 -15.73 -2.82
C LYS A 302 10.72 -16.57 -3.97
N GLN A 303 10.73 -16.05 -5.19
CA GLN A 303 11.26 -16.76 -6.34
C GLN A 303 12.80 -16.82 -6.32
N LEU A 304 13.46 -15.74 -5.89
CA LEU A 304 14.91 -15.66 -5.79
C LEU A 304 15.47 -16.47 -4.62
N SER A 305 14.82 -16.37 -3.45
CA SER A 305 15.20 -17.11 -2.25
C SER A 305 13.94 -17.70 -1.59
N PRO A 306 13.52 -18.90 -1.98
CA PRO A 306 12.33 -19.53 -1.42
C PRO A 306 12.41 -19.78 0.09
N ARG A 307 13.63 -20.01 0.61
CA ARG A 307 13.87 -20.33 2.02
C ARG A 307 13.96 -19.09 2.89
N PHE A 308 14.76 -18.10 2.50
CA PHE A 308 15.05 -16.93 3.33
C PHE A 308 14.30 -15.67 2.88
N LYS A 309 13.80 -15.62 1.64
CA LYS A 309 13.13 -14.45 1.03
C LYS A 309 14.03 -13.21 1.04
N GLU A 310 15.33 -13.44 0.82
CA GLU A 310 16.37 -12.41 0.78
C GLU A 310 16.95 -12.33 -0.64
N ALA A 311 17.28 -11.13 -1.10
CA ALA A 311 18.02 -10.92 -2.34
C ALA A 311 18.79 -9.60 -2.29
N THR A 312 19.87 -9.49 -3.06
CA THR A 312 20.54 -8.20 -3.24
C THR A 312 19.61 -7.22 -3.97
N MET A 313 19.72 -5.93 -3.65
CA MET A 313 18.87 -4.90 -4.25
C MET A 313 19.00 -4.87 -5.77
N GLU A 314 20.23 -5.03 -6.29
CA GLU A 314 20.52 -5.05 -7.72
C GLU A 314 19.85 -6.24 -8.44
N MET A 315 19.95 -7.45 -7.88
CA MET A 315 19.31 -8.63 -8.46
C MET A 315 17.79 -8.51 -8.46
N LEU A 316 17.21 -7.94 -7.40
CA LEU A 316 15.77 -7.71 -7.32
C LEU A 316 15.32 -6.64 -8.34
N LYS A 317 16.11 -5.57 -8.51
CA LYS A 317 15.88 -4.53 -9.53
C LYS A 317 15.92 -5.11 -10.94
N GLU A 318 16.94 -5.92 -11.26
CA GLU A 318 17.07 -6.56 -12.56
C GLU A 318 15.83 -7.42 -12.90
N LYS A 319 15.34 -8.21 -11.92
CA LYS A 319 14.12 -9.01 -12.08
C LYS A 319 12.87 -8.15 -12.26
N TRP A 320 12.76 -7.03 -11.54
CA TRP A 320 11.67 -6.07 -11.70
C TRP A 320 11.64 -5.45 -13.10
N GLU A 321 12.81 -5.12 -13.64
CA GLU A 321 12.97 -4.59 -15.00
C GLU A 321 12.82 -5.65 -16.10
N GLY A 322 12.71 -6.93 -15.73
CA GLY A 322 12.50 -8.05 -16.65
C GLY A 322 13.77 -8.63 -17.25
N ASN A 323 14.92 -8.48 -16.58
CA ASN A 323 16.26 -8.92 -17.01
C ASN A 323 16.62 -8.42 -18.42
N VAL A 324 16.30 -7.16 -18.72
CA VAL A 324 16.61 -6.56 -20.01
C VAL A 324 17.98 -5.89 -19.94
N LEU A 325 18.93 -6.36 -20.76
CA LEU A 325 20.28 -5.79 -20.78
C LEU A 325 20.29 -4.31 -21.21
N GLY A 326 20.77 -3.40 -20.37
CA GLY A 326 20.79 -1.96 -20.65
C GLY A 326 21.85 -1.48 -21.66
N ASP A 327 22.74 -2.36 -22.09
CA ASP A 327 23.97 -1.97 -22.80
C ASP A 327 23.72 -1.21 -24.11
N ALA A 328 24.63 -0.30 -24.46
CA ALA A 328 24.58 0.44 -25.73
C ALA A 328 24.55 -0.51 -26.95
N ALA A 329 25.30 -1.62 -26.90
CA ALA A 329 25.29 -2.65 -27.92
C ALA A 329 23.93 -3.35 -28.03
N SER A 330 23.30 -3.66 -26.90
CA SER A 330 21.97 -4.29 -26.83
C SER A 330 20.87 -3.33 -27.31
N ARG A 331 20.98 -2.03 -27.00
CA ARG A 331 20.10 -0.99 -27.57
C ARG A 331 20.25 -0.86 -29.09
N ALA A 332 21.47 -0.86 -29.60
CA ALA A 332 21.73 -0.79 -31.03
C ALA A 332 21.20 -2.04 -31.78
N LYS A 333 21.38 -3.24 -31.23
CA LYS A 333 20.81 -4.48 -31.79
C LYS A 333 19.28 -4.43 -31.85
N ARG A 334 18.61 -3.88 -30.82
CA ARG A 334 17.15 -3.69 -30.84
C ARG A 334 16.68 -2.69 -31.87
N ALA A 335 17.38 -1.56 -31.99
CA ALA A 335 17.06 -0.54 -33.00
C ALA A 335 17.12 -1.11 -34.43
N ARG A 336 18.00 -2.10 -34.66
CA ARG A 336 18.11 -2.82 -35.94
C ARG A 336 17.15 -4.02 -36.09
N GLY A 337 16.36 -4.35 -35.06
CA GLY A 337 15.45 -5.50 -35.09
C GLY A 337 16.12 -6.88 -34.96
N GLU A 338 17.40 -6.93 -34.60
CA GLU A 338 18.22 -8.15 -34.47
C GLU A 338 18.11 -8.81 -33.08
N TRP A 339 17.16 -8.39 -32.25
CA TRP A 339 17.06 -8.81 -30.85
C TRP A 339 16.09 -9.98 -30.65
N ASN A 340 16.62 -11.11 -30.18
CA ASN A 340 15.85 -12.34 -29.94
C ASN A 340 15.30 -12.45 -28.49
N GLY A 341 15.53 -11.46 -27.62
CA GLY A 341 15.06 -11.47 -26.24
C GLY A 341 13.75 -10.70 -26.02
N VAL A 342 13.28 -10.65 -24.76
CA VAL A 342 12.14 -9.80 -24.39
C VAL A 342 12.52 -8.34 -24.58
N LEU A 343 11.67 -7.59 -25.28
CA LEU A 343 11.88 -6.16 -25.48
C LEU A 343 11.47 -5.38 -24.22
N PRO A 344 12.19 -4.29 -23.85
CA PRO A 344 11.92 -3.54 -22.64
C PRO A 344 10.46 -3.10 -22.48
N GLY A 345 9.82 -2.63 -23.56
CA GLY A 345 8.43 -2.17 -23.55
C GLY A 345 7.39 -3.29 -23.44
N LYS A 346 7.80 -4.56 -23.55
CA LYS A 346 6.93 -5.75 -23.38
C LYS A 346 7.09 -6.43 -22.03
N THR A 347 7.93 -5.90 -21.14
CA THR A 347 8.13 -6.43 -19.79
C THR A 347 6.90 -6.22 -18.91
N ARG A 348 6.84 -6.94 -17.80
CA ARG A 348 5.75 -6.81 -16.82
C ARG A 348 5.68 -5.39 -16.22
N LYS A 349 6.84 -4.75 -15.98
CA LYS A 349 6.97 -3.34 -15.56
C LYS A 349 6.10 -2.42 -16.43
N TRP A 350 6.16 -2.56 -17.75
CA TRP A 350 5.40 -1.71 -18.67
C TRP A 350 3.98 -2.20 -18.95
N ARG A 351 3.75 -3.52 -18.94
CA ARG A 351 2.43 -4.11 -19.23
C ARG A 351 1.44 -4.00 -18.07
N GLU A 352 1.90 -4.17 -16.84
CA GLU A 352 1.03 -4.23 -15.65
C GLU A 352 1.26 -3.05 -14.72
N PHE A 353 2.50 -2.57 -14.61
CA PHE A 353 2.86 -1.51 -13.67
C PHE A 353 3.11 -0.16 -14.34
N TYR A 354 2.80 -0.02 -15.64
CA TYR A 354 2.86 1.25 -16.37
C TYR A 354 4.21 1.99 -16.23
N GLY A 355 5.32 1.26 -16.08
CA GLY A 355 6.66 1.84 -15.92
C GLY A 355 6.98 2.34 -14.51
N LEU A 356 6.31 1.83 -13.48
CA LEU A 356 6.57 2.18 -12.08
C LEU A 356 8.01 1.84 -11.66
N GLU A 357 8.70 2.78 -11.01
CA GLU A 357 10.09 2.59 -10.62
C GLU A 357 10.30 1.60 -9.48
N PHE A 358 11.39 0.84 -9.55
CA PHE A 358 11.71 -0.19 -8.57
C PHE A 358 11.95 0.40 -7.18
N GLU A 359 12.80 1.44 -7.11
CA GLU A 359 13.18 2.12 -5.87
C GLU A 359 11.96 2.73 -5.17
N TRP A 360 11.01 3.23 -5.96
CA TRP A 360 9.74 3.75 -5.46
C TRP A 360 8.92 2.65 -4.78
N VAL A 361 8.70 1.51 -5.46
CA VAL A 361 7.96 0.36 -4.88
C VAL A 361 8.69 -0.22 -3.67
N LEU A 362 10.02 -0.28 -3.71
CA LEU A 362 10.82 -0.74 -2.57
C LEU A 362 10.64 0.17 -1.36
N ALA A 363 10.65 1.50 -1.55
CA ALA A 363 10.40 2.46 -0.48
C ALA A 363 9.01 2.26 0.17
N GLU A 364 7.97 1.99 -0.62
CA GLU A 364 6.66 1.61 -0.06
C GLU A 364 6.75 0.36 0.83
N CYS A 365 7.40 -0.70 0.34
CA CYS A 365 7.50 -1.97 1.05
C CYS A 365 8.31 -1.85 2.35
N VAL A 366 9.39 -1.07 2.33
CA VAL A 366 10.24 -0.78 3.49
C VAL A 366 9.49 0.07 4.50
N GLY A 367 8.85 1.15 4.04
CA GLY A 367 8.12 2.06 4.92
C GLY A 367 6.85 1.48 5.53
N SER A 368 6.24 0.50 4.85
CA SER A 368 5.13 -0.29 5.39
C SER A 368 5.58 -1.44 6.29
N GLY A 369 6.90 -1.67 6.43
CA GLY A 369 7.48 -2.71 7.26
C GLY A 369 7.37 -4.14 6.71
N THR A 370 6.90 -4.31 5.47
CA THR A 370 6.83 -5.63 4.80
C THR A 370 8.18 -6.15 4.32
N MET A 371 9.11 -5.23 4.12
CA MET A 371 10.48 -5.53 3.73
C MET A 371 11.44 -4.73 4.59
N GLU A 372 12.63 -5.26 4.77
CA GLU A 372 13.71 -4.64 5.52
C GLU A 372 14.97 -4.65 4.67
N LEU A 373 15.74 -3.57 4.76
CA LEU A 373 17.05 -3.49 4.14
C LEU A 373 18.12 -3.88 5.14
N PHE A 374 19.15 -4.54 4.66
CA PHE A 374 20.34 -4.85 5.45
C PHE A 374 21.58 -4.80 4.57
N ASP A 375 22.72 -4.49 5.17
CA ASP A 375 23.99 -4.46 4.47
C ASP A 375 24.69 -5.81 4.56
N THR A 376 25.09 -6.33 3.39
CA THR A 376 25.83 -7.59 3.28
C THR A 376 27.34 -7.44 3.45
N GLY A 377 27.86 -6.21 3.49
CA GLY A 377 29.29 -5.91 3.63
C GLY A 377 30.12 -6.19 2.37
N ALA A 378 29.85 -7.29 1.66
CA ALA A 378 30.58 -7.69 0.45
C ALA A 378 29.88 -7.28 -0.86
N VAL A 379 28.55 -7.43 -0.93
CA VAL A 379 27.75 -7.24 -2.17
C VAL A 379 26.90 -5.96 -2.12
N GLY A 380 26.92 -5.26 -0.97
CA GLY A 380 26.15 -4.04 -0.72
C GLY A 380 24.77 -4.32 -0.11
N THR A 381 23.81 -3.43 -0.40
CA THR A 381 22.47 -3.47 0.20
C THR A 381 21.64 -4.65 -0.32
N ALA A 382 21.08 -5.41 0.61
CA ALA A 382 20.12 -6.47 0.36
C ALA A 382 18.76 -6.17 0.98
N VAL A 383 17.74 -6.90 0.51
CA VAL A 383 16.35 -6.77 0.91
C VAL A 383 15.87 -8.12 1.41
N ARG A 384 15.21 -8.15 2.58
CA ARG A 384 14.51 -9.33 3.10
C ARG A 384 13.03 -9.04 3.33
N ALA A 385 12.19 -10.04 3.13
CA ALA A 385 10.79 -9.94 3.52
C ALA A 385 10.59 -10.27 5.01
N ARG A 386 9.72 -9.51 5.70
CA ARG A 386 9.36 -9.76 7.11
C ARG A 386 8.18 -10.71 7.29
#